data_AF-A0AAJ3YY14-F1
#
_entry.id   AF-A0AAJ3YY14-F1
#
_cell.length_a   1.000
_cell.length_b   1.000
_cell.length_c   1.000
_cell.angle_alpha   90.00
_cell.angle_beta   90.00
_cell.angle_gamma   90.00
#
_symmetry.space_group_name_H-M   'P 1'
#
loop_
_entity.id
_entity.type
_entity.pdbx_description
1 polymer ?
#
loop_
_entity_poly.entity_id
_entity_poly.type
_entity_poly.pdbx_seq_one_letter_code
_entity_poly.pdbx_strand_id
1 'polypeptide(L)' 'MKKYVNHLTLTIAACHTTLGNSEDEAKRFSEYDLLDFGEFEELKEITLTNFDGDKVTLQAFNMGLEIEDTEEIDVDNSYT' A
#
# COMPACT_ATOMS: atom_id res chain seq x y z
N MET A 1 -26.64 -7.50 -25.47
CA MET A 1 -26.19 -7.56 -24.06
C MET A 1 -26.07 -6.13 -23.53
N LYS A 2 -26.27 -5.91 -22.23
CA LYS A 2 -26.08 -4.58 -21.59
C LYS A 2 -24.74 -4.57 -20.85
N LYS A 3 -24.11 -3.39 -20.78
CA LYS A 3 -22.89 -3.16 -20.00
C LYS A 3 -23.26 -2.44 -18.71
N TYR A 4 -22.61 -2.81 -17.62
CA TYR A 4 -22.79 -2.21 -16.31
C TYR A 4 -21.42 -1.80 -15.76
N VAL A 5 -21.39 -0.74 -14.96
CA VAL A 5 -20.21 -0.30 -14.21
C VAL A 5 -20.54 -0.46 -12.74
N ASN A 6 -19.67 -1.14 -12.00
CA ASN A 6 -19.78 -1.26 -10.55
C ASN A 6 -18.72 -0.36 -9.94
N HIS A 7 -19.13 0.51 -9.01
CA HIS A 7 -18.22 1.31 -8.21
C HIS A 7 -17.95 0.55 -6.90
N LEU A 8 -16.67 0.37 -6.56
CA LEU A 8 -16.23 -0.43 -5.42
C LEU A 8 -15.39 0.46 -4.50
N THR A 9 -15.46 0.20 -3.19
CA THR A 9 -14.55 0.77 -2.19
C THR A 9 -13.78 -0.38 -1.55
N LEU A 10 -12.46 -0.23 -1.47
CA LEU A 10 -11.55 -1.18 -0.84
C LEU A 10 -10.92 -0.51 0.38
N THR A 11 -10.83 -1.24 1.47
CA THR A 11 -10.06 -0.84 2.67
C THR A 11 -9.07 -1.96 2.94
N ILE A 12 -7.77 -1.65 2.84
CA ILE A 12 -6.69 -2.63 2.89
C ILE A 12 -5.72 -2.19 3.98
N ALA A 13 -5.45 -3.07 4.94
CA ALA A 13 -4.29 -2.95 5.81
C ALA A 13 -3.09 -3.59 5.11
N ALA A 14 -1.97 -2.88 5.05
CA ALA A 14 -0.75 -3.33 4.41
C ALA A 14 0.45 -2.96 5.30
N CYS A 15 1.55 -3.71 5.19
CA CYS A 15 2.80 -3.39 5.87
C CYS A 15 3.88 -2.98 4.85
N HIS A 16 4.76 -2.08 5.28
CA HIS A 16 5.94 -1.67 4.53
C HIS A 16 7.12 -1.65 5.50
N THR A 17 8.22 -2.28 5.12
CA THR A 17 9.44 -2.31 5.93
C THR A 17 10.44 -1.29 5.41
N THR A 18 10.87 -0.40 6.29
CA THR A 18 11.83 0.68 5.97
C THR A 18 12.94 0.68 7.00
N LEU A 19 14.17 0.93 6.58
CA LEU A 19 15.30 1.11 7.49
C LEU A 19 15.29 2.52 8.07
N GLY A 20 15.55 2.66 9.37
CA GLY A 20 15.71 3.93 10.06
C GLY A 20 16.46 3.75 11.38
N ASN A 21 17.02 4.84 11.93
CA ASN A 21 17.66 4.81 13.24
C ASN A 21 16.66 5.02 14.40
N SER A 22 15.40 5.34 14.08
CA SER A 22 14.28 5.43 15.03
C SER A 22 12.95 5.23 14.30
N GLU A 23 11.87 4.96 15.05
CA GLU A 23 10.49 4.90 14.52
C GLU A 23 10.10 6.20 13.81
N ASP A 24 10.40 7.36 14.40
CA ASP A 24 10.13 8.67 13.80
C ASP A 24 10.85 8.84 12.44
N GLU A 25 12.09 8.36 12.33
CA GLU A 25 12.85 8.43 11.08
C GLU A 25 12.30 7.45 10.04
N ALA A 26 12.00 6.21 10.45
CA ALA A 26 11.42 5.20 9.57
C ALA A 26 10.03 5.61 9.04
N LYS A 27 9.20 6.24 9.89
CA LYS A 27 7.91 6.81 9.49
C LYS A 27 8.10 7.90 8.45
N ARG A 28 8.98 8.87 8.69
CA ARG A 28 9.24 9.96 7.75
C ARG A 28 9.77 9.48 6.40
N PHE A 29 10.64 8.46 6.39
CA PHE A 29 11.08 7.87 5.12
C PHE A 29 9.94 7.18 4.37
N SER A 30 9.08 6.45 5.09
CA SER A 30 7.92 5.80 4.48
C SER A 30 6.89 6.82 3.94
N GLU A 31 6.65 7.92 4.67
CA GLU A 31 5.82 9.04 4.18
C GLU A 31 6.46 9.67 2.94
N TYR A 32 7.77 9.88 2.94
CA TYR A 32 8.47 10.46 1.81
C TYR A 32 8.39 9.56 0.56
N ASP A 33 8.68 8.27 0.73
CA ASP A 33 8.75 7.29 -0.36
C ASP A 33 7.36 6.99 -0.93
N LEU A 34 6.32 6.91 -0.09
CA LEU A 34 4.98 6.48 -0.52
C LEU A 34 4.02 7.64 -0.77
N LEU A 35 4.11 8.75 -0.02
CA LEU A 35 3.13 9.84 -0.05
C LEU A 35 3.68 11.10 -0.74
N ASP A 36 4.87 11.57 -0.36
CA ASP A 36 5.36 12.88 -0.82
C ASP A 36 5.80 12.91 -2.29
N PHE A 37 6.23 11.77 -2.86
CA PHE A 37 6.48 11.67 -4.30
C PHE A 37 5.21 11.58 -5.14
N GLY A 38 4.03 11.61 -4.52
CA GLY A 38 2.74 11.54 -5.22
C GLY A 38 2.48 10.20 -5.89
N GLU A 39 3.37 9.21 -5.74
CA GLU A 39 3.27 7.95 -6.45
C GLU A 39 1.98 7.23 -6.11
N PHE A 40 1.55 7.23 -4.85
CA PHE A 40 0.37 6.49 -4.40
C PHE A 40 -0.97 7.17 -4.76
N GLU A 41 -1.07 8.49 -4.59
CA GLU A 41 -2.28 9.25 -4.96
C GLU A 41 -2.51 9.29 -6.48
N GLU A 42 -1.43 9.18 -7.27
CA GLU A 42 -1.53 9.19 -8.73
C GLU A 42 -1.85 7.82 -9.35
N LEU A 43 -1.78 6.72 -8.59
CA LEU A 43 -2.03 5.36 -9.07
C LEU A 43 -3.39 5.25 -9.79
N LYS A 44 -3.36 4.67 -10.99
CA LYS A 44 -4.55 4.47 -11.85
C LYS A 44 -5.09 3.05 -11.82
N GLU A 45 -4.35 2.14 -11.20
CA GLU A 45 -4.65 0.73 -11.19
C GLU A 45 -4.09 0.07 -9.93
N ILE A 46 -4.83 -0.91 -9.40
CA ILE A 46 -4.37 -1.79 -8.32
C ILE A 46 -4.43 -3.23 -8.81
N THR A 47 -3.36 -3.99 -8.56
CA THR A 47 -3.31 -5.43 -8.82
C THR A 47 -3.24 -6.18 -7.50
N LEU A 48 -4.27 -6.98 -7.23
CA LEU A 48 -4.36 -7.84 -6.06
C LEU A 48 -4.02 -9.26 -6.47
N THR A 49 -3.11 -9.90 -5.73
CA THR A 49 -2.77 -11.31 -5.94
C THR A 49 -3.46 -12.15 -4.87
N ASN A 50 -4.23 -13.17 -5.27
CA ASN A 50 -4.90 -14.07 -4.32
C ASN A 50 -3.92 -15.13 -3.78
N PHE A 51 -4.39 -15.97 -2.86
CA PHE A 51 -3.59 -17.05 -2.26
C PHE A 51 -3.02 -18.03 -3.29
N ASP A 52 -3.76 -18.29 -4.37
CA ASP A 52 -3.35 -19.21 -5.44
C ASP A 52 -2.36 -18.56 -6.43
N GLY A 53 -2.07 -17.27 -6.28
CA GLY A 53 -1.19 -16.50 -7.16
C GLY A 53 -1.91 -15.87 -8.37
N ASP A 54 -3.23 -16.03 -8.48
CA ASP A 54 -4.01 -15.36 -9.51
C ASP A 54 -4.10 -13.86 -9.26
N LYS A 55 -4.12 -13.09 -10.33
CA LYS A 55 -4.13 -11.63 -10.29
C LYS A 55 -5.49 -11.07 -10.67
N VAL A 56 -5.98 -10.14 -9.87
CA VAL A 56 -7.16 -9.33 -10.17
C VAL A 56 -6.71 -7.87 -10.28
N THR A 57 -6.98 -7.27 -11.42
CA THR A 57 -6.62 -5.89 -11.72
C THR A 57 -7.87 -5.01 -11.73
N LEU A 58 -7.84 -3.93 -10.97
CA LEU A 58 -8.94 -2.97 -10.84
C LEU A 58 -8.47 -1.57 -11.20
N GLN A 59 -9.29 -0.84 -11.95
CA GLN A 59 -9.04 0.58 -12.21
C GLN A 59 -9.30 1.39 -10.94
N ALA A 60 -8.28 2.13 -10.50
CA ALA A 60 -8.37 3.00 -9.34
C ALA A 60 -8.88 4.38 -9.77
N PHE A 61 -9.90 4.87 -9.08
CA PHE A 61 -10.46 6.23 -9.30
C PHE A 61 -10.08 7.20 -8.19
N ASN A 62 -9.82 6.68 -6.99
CA ASN A 62 -9.36 7.42 -5.83
C ASN A 62 -8.53 6.46 -4.97
N MET A 63 -7.35 6.91 -4.55
CA MET A 63 -6.40 6.16 -3.72
C MET A 63 -5.94 7.07 -2.60
N GLY A 64 -5.93 6.55 -1.38
CA GLY A 64 -5.39 7.25 -0.22
C GLY A 64 -4.62 6.25 0.63
N LEU A 65 -3.54 6.72 1.23
CA LEU A 65 -2.69 5.93 2.12
C LEU A 65 -2.41 6.78 3.37
N GLU A 66 -2.48 6.15 4.53
CA GLU A 66 -2.13 6.73 5.83
C GLU A 66 -1.33 5.69 6.60
N ILE A 67 -0.26 6.12 7.25
CA ILE A 67 0.53 5.25 8.14
C ILE A 67 -0.18 5.18 9.48
N GLU A 68 -0.77 4.01 9.78
CA GLU A 68 -1.50 3.76 11.03
C GLU A 68 -0.55 3.67 12.24
N ASP A 69 0.57 2.94 12.10
CA ASP A 69 1.56 2.74 13.16
C ASP A 69 2.97 2.51 12.59
N THR A 70 3.99 2.57 13.44
CA THR A 70 5.38 2.25 13.09
C THR A 70 6.05 1.58 14.29
N GLU A 71 6.46 0.32 14.13
CA GLU A 71 7.12 -0.46 15.17
C GLU A 71 8.54 -0.87 14.75
N GLU A 72 9.45 -0.93 15.72
CA GLU A 72 10.77 -1.55 15.52
C GLU A 72 10.64 -3.08 15.46
N ILE A 73 11.22 -3.70 14.44
CA ILE A 73 11.31 -5.16 14.29
C ILE A 73 12.78 -5.60 14.31
N ASP A 74 13.05 -6.76 14.90
CA ASP A 74 14.38 -7.38 14.84
C ASP A 74 14.77 -7.57 13.36
N VAL A 75 15.98 -7.16 12.98
CA VAL A 75 16.46 -7.21 11.59
C VAL A 75 16.47 -8.64 11.02
N ASP A 76 16.58 -9.64 11.89
CA ASP A 76 16.53 -11.07 11.54
C ASP A 76 15.11 -11.62 11.38
N ASN A 77 14.08 -10.82 11.71
CA ASN A 77 12.68 -11.18 11.66
C ASN A 77 12.07 -10.68 10.35
N SER A 78 12.59 -11.16 9.21
CA SER A 78 12.01 -10.84 7.90
C SER A 78 10.68 -11.58 7.73
N TYR A 79 9.57 -10.85 7.77
CA TYR A 79 8.29 -11.35 7.23
C TYR A 79 8.47 -11.54 5.73
N THR A 80 8.87 -12.77 5.35
CA THR A 80 8.97 -13.24 3.96
C THR A 80 7.98 -14.37 3.76
#